data_AF-A0A495IKV6-F1
#
_entry.id   AF-A0A495IKV6-F1
#
_cell.length_a   1.000
_cell.length_b   1.000
_cell.length_c   1.000
_cell.angle_alpha   90.00
_cell.angle_beta   90.00
_cell.angle_gamma   90.00
#
_symmetry.space_group_name_H-M   'P 1'
#
loop_
_entity.id
_entity.type
_entity.pdbx_description
1 polymer ?
#
loop_
_entity_poly.entity_id
_entity_poly.type
_entity_poly.pdbx_seq_one_letter_code
_entity_poly.pdbx_strand_id
1 'polypeptide(L)'
;MSLRLPTTRFQAVLDLGPKTAAAVPPPQNLGKPDLFGDWDDETEQSSLAVEFASGQVHLETVDDGIDYHFHTGDGAEADGSPWPDGITEPVVRWASILLTEFHRRMPELLEDLEEAAAWHDEGYALYVCEVEEPTHLDLLTVDIEGELLTLPWLGSGHVDHEHIDGDNHPIALLWSATSETPDVPIAEARLDPRTELPVTTAIAGVDWSLVGLPADEVLSWLEGIYLNHHVLPDAVGTLLTAALERMGGVDGTASEQL
;
A
#
# COMPACT_ATOMS: atom_id res chain seq x y z
N MET A 1 -13.12 -20.79 2.19
CA MET A 1 -14.02 -20.02 1.31
C MET A 1 -14.31 -18.72 2.02
N SER A 2 -13.59 -17.65 1.67
CA SER A 2 -13.76 -16.33 2.28
C SER A 2 -14.93 -15.60 1.60
N LEU A 3 -15.70 -14.86 2.39
CA LEU A 3 -16.70 -13.93 1.89
C LEU A 3 -16.03 -12.58 1.78
N ARG A 4 -15.96 -12.02 0.57
CA ARG A 4 -15.39 -10.68 0.36
C ARG A 4 -16.51 -9.67 0.28
N LEU A 5 -16.34 -8.51 0.91
CA LEU A 5 -17.18 -7.36 0.62
C LEU A 5 -17.00 -6.98 -0.86
N PRO A 6 -18.05 -6.47 -1.53
CA PRO A 6 -17.92 -6.07 -2.92
C PRO A 6 -16.93 -4.91 -3.04
N THR A 7 -16.13 -4.91 -4.09
CA THR A 7 -15.38 -3.73 -4.52
C THR A 7 -16.38 -2.60 -4.78
N THR A 8 -16.13 -1.45 -4.17
CA THR A 8 -16.97 -0.25 -4.26
C THR A 8 -16.25 0.82 -5.06
N ARG A 9 -17.02 1.56 -5.86
CA ARG A 9 -16.50 2.71 -6.58
C ARG A 9 -16.68 3.96 -5.74
N PHE A 10 -15.60 4.67 -5.47
CA PHE A 10 -15.58 5.89 -4.67
C PHE A 10 -14.96 7.05 -5.44
N GLN A 11 -15.38 8.27 -5.11
CA GLN A 11 -14.91 9.48 -5.75
C GLN A 11 -14.38 10.45 -4.68
N ALA A 12 -13.22 11.03 -4.94
CA ALA A 12 -12.65 12.08 -4.09
C ALA A 12 -12.32 13.29 -4.96
N VAL A 13 -12.72 14.47 -4.50
CA VAL A 13 -12.35 15.75 -5.12
C VAL A 13 -11.32 16.39 -4.20
N LEU A 14 -10.07 16.49 -4.69
CA LEU A 14 -8.91 16.89 -3.91
C LEU A 14 -8.21 18.10 -4.54
N ASP A 15 -7.55 18.91 -3.73
CA ASP A 15 -6.58 19.90 -4.20
C ASP A 15 -5.20 19.24 -4.30
N LEU A 16 -4.83 18.79 -5.50
CA LEU A 16 -3.53 18.18 -5.77
C LEU A 16 -2.45 19.21 -6.14
N GLY A 17 -2.79 20.50 -6.13
CA GLY A 17 -1.90 21.58 -6.51
C GLY A 17 -1.48 21.57 -7.99
N PRO A 18 -0.34 22.23 -8.30
CA PRO A 18 0.24 22.20 -9.63
C PRO A 18 0.65 20.77 -10.01
N LYS A 19 0.33 20.35 -11.23
CA LYS A 19 0.68 19.04 -11.79
C LYS A 19 1.85 19.20 -12.76
N THR A 20 2.98 19.72 -12.27
CA THR A 20 4.13 20.04 -13.14
C THR A 20 4.81 18.76 -13.63
N ALA A 21 4.84 17.71 -12.80
CA ALA A 21 5.35 16.40 -13.21
C ALA A 21 4.58 15.86 -14.43
N ALA A 22 3.24 16.01 -14.46
CA ALA A 22 2.41 15.63 -15.60
C ALA A 22 2.77 16.31 -16.94
N ALA A 23 3.44 17.47 -16.90
CA ALA A 23 3.89 18.17 -18.11
C ALA A 23 5.20 17.60 -18.70
N VAL A 24 5.90 16.75 -17.95
CA VAL A 24 7.17 16.11 -18.34
C VAL A 24 7.15 14.61 -18.02
N PRO A 25 6.19 13.84 -18.57
CA PRO A 25 5.97 12.45 -18.19
C PRO A 25 7.21 11.58 -18.47
N PRO A 26 7.34 10.44 -17.77
CA PRO A 26 8.47 9.54 -17.95
C PRO A 26 8.46 8.92 -19.36
N PRO A 27 9.60 8.37 -19.83
CA PRO A 27 9.68 7.72 -21.13
C PRO A 27 8.65 6.59 -21.29
N GLN A 28 7.76 6.71 -22.28
CA GLN A 28 6.65 5.77 -22.50
C GLN A 28 7.08 4.32 -22.78
N ASN A 29 8.32 4.10 -23.23
CA ASN A 29 8.86 2.77 -23.50
C ASN A 29 9.12 1.94 -22.23
N LEU A 30 9.03 2.53 -21.05
CA LEU A 30 9.11 1.82 -19.77
C LEU A 30 7.76 1.24 -19.32
N GLY A 31 6.65 1.62 -19.97
CA GLY A 31 5.30 1.27 -19.52
C GLY A 31 4.78 2.22 -18.44
N LYS A 32 3.68 1.81 -17.78
CA LYS A 32 3.12 2.52 -16.63
C LYS A 32 3.97 2.19 -15.40
N PRO A 33 4.40 3.19 -14.61
CA PRO A 33 5.03 2.93 -13.32
C PRO A 33 3.99 2.64 -12.23
N ASP A 34 4.36 1.80 -11.28
CA ASP A 34 3.72 1.74 -9.96
C ASP A 34 4.36 2.80 -9.05
N LEU A 35 3.53 3.47 -8.24
CA LEU A 35 3.94 4.62 -7.42
C LEU A 35 3.56 4.39 -5.96
N PHE A 36 4.55 4.51 -5.08
CA PHE A 36 4.36 4.41 -3.64
C PHE A 36 4.96 5.65 -2.99
N GLY A 37 4.12 6.43 -2.32
CA GLY A 37 4.55 7.62 -1.59
C GLY A 37 4.29 7.44 -0.11
N ASP A 38 5.17 8.00 0.71
CA ASP A 38 5.04 7.97 2.17
C ASP A 38 5.39 9.33 2.76
N TRP A 39 4.81 9.63 3.92
CA TRP A 39 5.05 10.84 4.71
C TRP A 39 5.39 10.44 6.14
N ASP A 40 6.60 10.78 6.57
CA ASP A 40 7.06 10.61 7.94
C ASP A 40 6.75 11.90 8.72
N ASP A 41 5.81 11.80 9.66
CA ASP A 41 5.38 12.91 10.52
C ASP A 41 6.42 13.28 11.60
N GLU A 42 7.31 12.36 11.97
CA GLU A 42 8.37 12.61 12.94
C GLU A 42 9.51 13.41 12.33
N THR A 43 9.89 13.09 11.09
CA THR A 43 10.99 13.75 10.38
C THR A 43 10.54 14.84 9.41
N GLU A 44 9.23 14.95 9.15
CA GLU A 44 8.63 15.82 8.13
C GLU A 44 9.24 15.55 6.73
N GLN A 45 9.51 14.28 6.43
CA GLN A 45 10.10 13.86 5.15
C GLN A 45 9.09 13.10 4.30
N SER A 46 9.17 13.29 2.99
CA SER A 46 8.43 12.51 2.02
C SER A 46 9.36 11.55 1.28
N SER A 47 8.90 10.34 1.05
CA SER A 47 9.55 9.39 0.14
C SER A 47 8.65 9.04 -1.04
N LEU A 48 9.26 8.65 -2.15
CA LEU A 48 8.58 8.19 -3.35
C LEU A 48 9.39 7.06 -4.00
N ALA A 49 8.78 5.88 -4.12
CA ALA A 49 9.25 4.82 -4.98
C ALA A 49 8.50 4.88 -6.33
N VAL A 50 9.28 4.85 -7.41
CA VAL A 50 8.79 4.75 -8.79
C VAL A 50 9.29 3.45 -9.37
N GLU A 51 8.37 2.53 -9.64
CA GLU A 51 8.69 1.19 -10.08
C GLU A 51 8.26 0.94 -11.51
N PHE A 52 9.19 0.47 -12.33
CA PHE A 52 8.91 -0.09 -13.64
C PHE A 52 9.34 -1.56 -13.66
N ALA A 53 8.79 -2.37 -14.56
CA ALA A 53 9.19 -3.77 -14.73
C ALA A 53 10.70 -3.98 -15.01
N SER A 54 11.42 -2.93 -15.42
CA SER A 54 12.85 -2.97 -15.72
C SER A 54 13.76 -2.44 -14.61
N GLY A 55 13.20 -1.85 -13.55
CA GLY A 55 13.95 -1.25 -12.46
C GLY A 55 13.14 -0.20 -11.71
N GLN A 56 13.73 0.33 -10.64
CA GLN A 56 13.06 1.27 -9.74
C GLN A 56 13.99 2.43 -9.38
N VAL A 57 13.41 3.56 -9.03
CA VAL A 57 14.09 4.67 -8.36
C VAL A 57 13.34 5.02 -7.09
N HIS A 58 14.07 5.08 -5.97
CA HIS A 58 13.55 5.47 -4.66
C HIS A 58 14.12 6.85 -4.35
N LEU A 59 13.25 7.79 -4.01
CA LEU A 59 13.58 9.18 -3.76
C LEU A 59 13.12 9.59 -2.36
N GLU A 60 13.86 10.46 -1.71
CA GLU A 60 13.53 11.00 -0.39
C GLU A 60 13.85 12.49 -0.33
N THR A 61 13.00 13.27 0.33
CA THR A 61 13.28 14.68 0.60
C THR A 61 14.30 14.81 1.72
N VAL A 62 15.31 15.64 1.51
CA VAL A 62 16.34 15.99 2.49
C VAL A 62 16.44 17.51 2.61
N ASP A 63 17.09 18.01 3.67
CA ASP A 63 17.18 19.46 3.96
C ASP A 63 17.55 20.34 2.75
N ASP A 64 18.44 19.85 1.87
CA ASP A 64 18.97 20.58 0.72
C ASP A 64 18.47 20.06 -0.65
N GLY A 65 17.44 19.22 -0.69
CA GLY A 65 16.85 18.76 -1.96
C GLY A 65 16.26 17.36 -1.90
N ILE A 66 16.66 16.52 -2.86
CA ILE A 66 16.17 15.15 -3.02
C ILE A 66 17.38 14.24 -3.16
N ASP A 67 17.45 13.22 -2.31
CA ASP A 67 18.35 12.09 -2.51
C ASP A 67 17.61 10.97 -3.24
N TYR A 68 18.35 10.11 -3.95
CA TYR A 68 17.77 8.95 -4.62
C TYR A 68 18.78 7.83 -4.86
N HIS A 69 18.27 6.62 -4.89
CA HIS A 69 19.02 5.41 -5.28
C HIS A 69 18.16 4.52 -6.19
N PHE A 70 18.78 3.48 -6.76
CA PHE A 70 18.15 2.63 -7.76
C PHE A 70 18.07 1.18 -7.33
N HIS A 71 17.06 0.48 -7.85
CA HIS A 71 16.95 -0.97 -7.78
C HIS A 71 16.83 -1.56 -9.18
N THR A 72 17.30 -2.79 -9.34
CA THR A 72 17.07 -3.60 -10.55
C THR A 72 15.61 -4.05 -10.63
N GLY A 73 15.19 -4.57 -11.79
CA GLY A 73 13.80 -5.02 -11.99
C GLY A 73 13.35 -6.21 -11.14
N ASP A 74 14.26 -6.83 -10.39
CA ASP A 74 13.99 -7.85 -9.37
C ASP A 74 14.07 -7.29 -7.93
N GLY A 75 14.12 -5.96 -7.78
CA GLY A 75 14.09 -5.26 -6.49
C GLY A 75 15.43 -5.16 -5.77
N ALA A 76 16.52 -5.72 -6.31
CA ALA A 76 17.83 -5.62 -5.66
C ALA A 76 18.43 -4.22 -5.80
N GLU A 77 19.03 -3.71 -4.72
CA GLU A 77 19.74 -2.42 -4.74
C GLU A 77 20.85 -2.42 -5.80
N ALA A 78 20.97 -1.31 -6.54
CA ALA A 78 21.92 -1.13 -7.62
C ALA A 78 22.83 0.08 -7.39
N ASP A 79 24.13 -0.11 -7.61
CA ASP A 79 25.15 0.96 -7.53
C ASP A 79 24.91 2.11 -8.56
N GLY A 80 24.02 1.91 -9.53
CA GLY A 80 23.71 2.87 -10.58
C GLY A 80 22.41 2.54 -11.28
N SER A 81 22.00 3.43 -12.20
CA SER A 81 20.71 3.29 -12.86
C SER A 81 20.59 1.98 -13.65
N PRO A 82 19.45 1.27 -13.53
CA PRO A 82 19.16 0.10 -14.36
C PRO A 82 18.90 0.47 -15.83
N TRP A 83 18.79 1.77 -16.12
CA TRP A 83 18.50 2.30 -17.45
C TRP A 83 19.71 3.04 -18.06
N PRO A 84 19.75 3.18 -19.39
CA PRO A 84 20.71 4.07 -20.06
C PRO A 84 20.45 5.55 -19.71
N ASP A 85 21.50 6.38 -19.74
CA ASP A 85 21.46 7.82 -19.38
C ASP A 85 20.27 8.59 -20.00
N GLY A 86 19.96 8.32 -21.28
CA GLY A 86 18.86 8.97 -22.00
C GLY A 86 17.45 8.62 -21.50
N ILE A 87 17.33 7.67 -20.58
CA ILE A 87 16.11 7.27 -19.87
C ILE A 87 16.22 7.66 -18.39
N THR A 88 17.38 7.42 -17.77
CA THR A 88 17.63 7.73 -16.37
C THR A 88 17.34 9.19 -16.03
N GLU A 89 17.93 10.14 -16.77
CA GLU A 89 17.78 11.57 -16.47
C GLU A 89 16.31 12.02 -16.56
N PRO A 90 15.54 11.67 -17.62
CA PRO A 90 14.10 11.93 -17.65
C PRO A 90 13.31 11.34 -16.49
N VAL A 91 13.58 10.08 -16.09
CA VAL A 91 12.87 9.40 -15.00
C VAL A 91 13.14 10.11 -13.67
N VAL A 92 14.41 10.32 -13.33
CA VAL A 92 14.80 11.01 -12.08
C VAL A 92 14.21 12.41 -12.05
N ARG A 93 14.32 13.17 -13.15
CA ARG A 93 13.78 14.53 -13.23
C ARG A 93 12.26 14.56 -12.99
N TRP A 94 11.51 13.67 -13.64
CA TRP A 94 10.07 13.58 -13.46
C TRP A 94 9.71 13.21 -12.02
N ALA A 95 10.36 12.18 -11.47
CA ALA A 95 10.12 11.69 -10.11
C ALA A 95 10.48 12.75 -9.05
N SER A 96 11.57 13.50 -9.23
CA SER A 96 11.94 14.59 -8.34
C SER A 96 10.93 15.74 -8.35
N ILE A 97 10.36 16.07 -9.50
CA ILE A 97 9.29 17.08 -9.58
C ILE A 97 8.05 16.57 -8.86
N LEU A 98 7.66 15.32 -9.10
CA LEU A 98 6.53 14.69 -8.44
C LEU A 98 6.70 14.67 -6.91
N LEU A 99 7.83 14.19 -6.41
CA LEU A 99 8.13 14.16 -4.97
C LEU A 99 8.12 15.57 -4.36
N THR A 100 8.67 16.57 -5.06
CA THR A 100 8.63 17.97 -4.58
C THR A 100 7.20 18.50 -4.45
N GLU A 101 6.34 18.19 -5.42
CA GLU A 101 4.93 18.63 -5.42
C GLU A 101 4.13 17.87 -4.36
N PHE A 102 4.36 16.56 -4.22
CA PHE A 102 3.79 15.71 -3.19
C PHE A 102 4.15 16.21 -1.78
N HIS A 103 5.43 16.44 -1.51
CA HIS A 103 5.92 16.95 -0.24
C HIS A 103 5.29 18.29 0.14
N ARG A 104 5.10 19.20 -0.83
CA ARG A 104 4.44 20.50 -0.59
C ARG A 104 2.96 20.41 -0.24
N ARG A 105 2.34 19.27 -0.51
CA ARG A 105 0.93 19.00 -0.16
C ARG A 105 0.81 18.32 1.19
N MET A 106 1.91 17.91 1.80
CA MET A 106 1.91 17.31 3.13
C MET A 106 2.06 18.39 4.22
N PRO A 107 1.35 18.23 5.35
CA PRO A 107 0.51 17.09 5.73
C PRO A 107 -0.94 17.15 5.21
N GLU A 108 -1.40 18.27 4.65
CA GLU A 108 -2.83 18.53 4.40
C GLU A 108 -3.48 17.52 3.45
N LEU A 109 -2.76 17.03 2.45
CA LEU A 109 -3.25 15.98 1.55
C LEU A 109 -3.51 14.68 2.31
N LEU A 110 -2.67 14.31 3.28
CA LEU A 110 -2.91 13.10 4.07
C LEU A 110 -4.19 13.22 4.89
N GLU A 111 -4.44 14.38 5.51
CA GLU A 111 -5.67 14.66 6.25
C GLU A 111 -6.91 14.56 5.33
N ASP A 112 -6.85 15.15 4.13
CA ASP A 112 -7.94 15.04 3.13
C ASP A 112 -8.19 13.58 2.71
N LEU A 113 -7.13 12.77 2.56
CA LEU A 113 -7.23 11.36 2.18
C LEU A 113 -7.82 10.50 3.30
N GLU A 114 -7.43 10.74 4.55
CA GLU A 114 -7.99 10.09 5.74
C GLU A 114 -9.47 10.42 5.92
N GLU A 115 -9.86 11.68 5.73
CA GLU A 115 -11.27 12.07 5.78
C GLU A 115 -12.08 11.44 4.65
N ALA A 116 -11.53 11.41 3.42
CA ALA A 116 -12.16 10.75 2.29
C ALA A 116 -12.38 9.25 2.55
N ALA A 117 -11.41 8.56 3.15
CA ALA A 117 -11.52 7.16 3.55
C ALA A 117 -12.61 6.98 4.63
N ALA A 118 -12.65 7.83 5.65
CA ALA A 118 -13.70 7.78 6.67
C ALA A 118 -15.11 7.96 6.07
N TRP A 119 -15.27 8.87 5.09
CA TRP A 119 -16.54 9.03 4.37
C TRP A 119 -16.92 7.80 3.56
N HIS A 120 -15.95 7.15 2.92
CA HIS A 120 -16.17 5.88 2.23
C HIS A 120 -16.67 4.81 3.21
N ASP A 121 -16.07 4.71 4.40
CA ASP A 121 -16.42 3.71 5.42
C ASP A 121 -17.82 3.96 6.02
N GLU A 122 -18.25 5.22 6.08
CA GLU A 122 -19.64 5.59 6.40
C GLU A 122 -20.64 5.28 5.27
N GLY A 123 -20.15 4.87 4.10
CA GLY A 123 -20.94 4.46 2.94
C GLY A 123 -21.29 5.62 1.98
N TYR A 124 -20.61 6.76 2.08
CA TYR A 124 -20.74 7.83 1.08
C TYR A 124 -20.01 7.45 -0.21
N ALA A 125 -20.46 8.03 -1.33
CA ALA A 125 -19.89 7.76 -2.65
C ALA A 125 -18.92 8.86 -3.15
N LEU A 126 -18.89 10.00 -2.46
CA LEU A 126 -18.13 11.18 -2.87
C LEU A 126 -17.65 11.95 -1.64
N TYR A 127 -16.35 12.25 -1.62
CA TYR A 127 -15.73 13.24 -0.75
C TYR A 127 -15.31 14.48 -1.56
N VAL A 128 -15.38 15.66 -0.93
CA VAL A 128 -14.88 16.93 -1.50
C VAL A 128 -14.12 17.67 -0.40
N CYS A 129 -12.84 17.92 -0.63
CA CYS A 129 -11.99 18.62 0.33
C CYS A 129 -12.45 20.07 0.57
N GLU A 130 -12.14 20.59 1.75
CA GLU A 130 -12.37 22.01 2.05
C GLU A 130 -11.27 22.87 1.42
N VAL A 131 -11.64 24.01 0.83
CA VAL A 131 -10.69 24.97 0.27
C VAL A 131 -11.00 26.38 0.72
N GLU A 132 -9.97 27.09 1.18
CA GLU A 132 -10.11 28.48 1.65
C GLU A 132 -10.29 29.46 0.48
N GLU A 133 -9.58 29.24 -0.63
CA GLU A 133 -9.56 30.12 -1.80
C GLU A 133 -9.96 29.36 -3.07
N PRO A 134 -10.57 30.02 -4.06
CA PRO A 134 -10.90 29.38 -5.33
C PRO A 134 -9.67 28.79 -6.03
N THR A 135 -9.59 27.45 -6.06
CA THR A 135 -8.52 26.68 -6.68
C THR A 135 -9.06 25.69 -7.71
N HIS A 136 -8.16 25.04 -8.44
CA HIS A 136 -8.50 23.93 -9.32
C HIS A 136 -8.50 22.62 -8.53
N LEU A 137 -9.63 21.92 -8.53
CA LEU A 137 -9.77 20.63 -7.85
C LEU A 137 -9.77 19.47 -8.85
N ASP A 138 -9.20 18.36 -8.44
CA ASP A 138 -9.11 17.13 -9.23
C ASP A 138 -10.11 16.11 -8.71
N LEU A 139 -10.97 15.62 -9.62
CA LEU A 139 -11.79 14.44 -9.34
C LEU A 139 -10.96 13.17 -9.59
N LEU A 140 -10.78 12.39 -8.54
CA LEU A 140 -10.30 11.03 -8.57
C LEU A 140 -11.49 10.06 -8.54
N THR A 141 -11.35 8.93 -9.19
CA THR A 141 -12.34 7.85 -9.11
C THR A 141 -11.60 6.54 -9.01
N VAL A 142 -11.81 5.86 -7.88
CA VAL A 142 -11.09 4.66 -7.51
C VAL A 142 -12.07 3.52 -7.25
N ASP A 143 -11.60 2.30 -7.48
CA ASP A 143 -12.27 1.08 -7.05
C ASP A 143 -11.58 0.62 -5.77
N ILE A 144 -12.27 0.74 -4.63
CA ILE A 144 -11.76 0.34 -3.32
C ILE A 144 -12.13 -1.13 -3.12
N GLU A 145 -11.10 -1.96 -2.92
CA GLU A 145 -11.32 -3.39 -2.77
C GLU A 145 -11.96 -3.69 -1.41
N GLY A 146 -13.10 -4.37 -1.44
CA GLY A 146 -13.79 -4.72 -0.20
C GLY A 146 -12.96 -5.67 0.64
N GLU A 147 -12.98 -5.47 1.95
CA GLU A 147 -12.30 -6.35 2.90
C GLU A 147 -12.79 -7.80 2.79
N LEU A 148 -11.90 -8.75 3.07
CA LEU A 148 -12.28 -10.12 3.34
C LEU A 148 -12.96 -10.17 4.70
N LEU A 149 -14.24 -10.54 4.73
CA LEU A 149 -14.94 -10.80 5.98
C LEU A 149 -14.32 -12.05 6.61
N THR A 150 -13.42 -11.84 7.55
CA THR A 150 -12.98 -12.87 8.47
C THR A 150 -14.14 -13.11 9.43
N LEU A 151 -14.65 -14.35 9.44
CA LEU A 151 -15.65 -14.72 10.44
C LEU A 151 -15.06 -14.46 11.84
N PRO A 152 -15.85 -14.03 12.83
CA PRO A 152 -15.39 -14.01 14.21
C PRO A 152 -14.78 -15.36 14.57
N TRP A 153 -13.74 -15.39 15.41
CA TRP A 153 -13.12 -16.63 15.84
C TRP A 153 -14.17 -17.62 16.36
N LEU A 154 -14.30 -18.78 15.70
CA LEU A 154 -15.26 -19.82 16.04
C LEU A 154 -14.62 -20.99 16.80
N GLY A 155 -13.29 -20.97 16.96
CA GLY A 155 -12.57 -21.95 17.75
C GLY A 155 -12.78 -21.73 19.25
N SER A 156 -12.17 -22.60 20.04
CA SER A 156 -12.12 -22.44 21.48
C SER A 156 -11.15 -21.32 21.86
N GLY A 157 -11.29 -20.80 23.08
CA GLY A 157 -10.33 -19.86 23.63
C GLY A 157 -10.36 -18.48 22.97
N HIS A 158 -9.21 -17.80 23.01
CA HIS A 158 -8.98 -16.48 22.44
C HIS A 158 -7.87 -16.54 21.41
N VAL A 159 -7.92 -15.62 20.44
CA VAL A 159 -6.88 -15.45 19.44
C VAL A 159 -6.52 -13.98 19.34
N ASP A 160 -5.24 -13.74 19.11
CA ASP A 160 -4.65 -12.45 18.77
C ASP A 160 -3.56 -12.67 17.70
N HIS A 161 -3.04 -11.61 17.11
CA HIS A 161 -1.92 -11.71 16.18
C HIS A 161 -0.88 -10.64 16.47
N GLU A 162 0.38 -10.98 16.27
CA GLU A 162 1.50 -10.05 16.44
C GLU A 162 2.47 -10.14 15.27
N HIS A 163 3.14 -9.02 14.97
CA HIS A 163 4.28 -9.01 14.07
C HIS A 163 5.44 -9.76 14.71
N ILE A 164 6.10 -10.60 13.91
CA ILE A 164 7.31 -11.32 14.33
C ILE A 164 8.50 -10.88 13.48
N ASP A 165 9.71 -11.13 13.98
CA ASP A 165 10.94 -10.77 13.26
C ASP A 165 11.05 -11.58 11.95
N GLY A 166 11.25 -10.88 10.83
CA GLY A 166 11.57 -11.48 9.55
C GLY A 166 11.22 -10.57 8.37
N ASP A 167 11.71 -10.97 7.18
CA ASP A 167 11.42 -10.24 5.94
C ASP A 167 9.97 -10.44 5.51
N ASN A 168 9.40 -9.43 4.83
CA ASN A 168 8.04 -9.42 4.30
C ASN A 168 6.91 -9.45 5.35
N HIS A 169 7.08 -8.65 6.40
CA HIS A 169 6.07 -8.38 7.45
C HIS A 169 5.38 -9.65 7.98
N PRO A 170 6.12 -10.65 8.49
CA PRO A 170 5.50 -11.86 8.97
C PRO A 170 4.70 -11.60 10.25
N ILE A 171 3.57 -12.28 10.39
CA ILE A 171 2.76 -12.28 11.61
C ILE A 171 2.59 -13.70 12.15
N ALA A 172 2.49 -13.81 13.47
CA ALA A 172 2.09 -15.03 14.15
C ALA A 172 0.65 -14.91 14.63
N LEU A 173 -0.14 -15.95 14.39
CA LEU A 173 -1.42 -16.15 15.05
C LEU A 173 -1.18 -16.79 16.40
N LEU A 174 -1.59 -16.08 17.44
CA LEU A 174 -1.49 -16.49 18.82
C LEU A 174 -2.83 -17.05 19.32
N TRP A 175 -2.77 -18.03 20.21
CA TRP A 175 -3.96 -18.66 20.80
C TRP A 175 -3.76 -18.97 22.28
N SER A 176 -4.80 -18.76 23.07
CA SER A 176 -4.89 -19.16 24.47
C SER A 176 -6.20 -19.86 24.76
N ALA A 177 -6.17 -20.91 25.58
CA ALA A 177 -7.37 -21.67 25.93
C ALA A 177 -8.36 -20.82 26.76
N THR A 178 -7.85 -19.88 27.55
CA THR A 178 -8.61 -18.86 28.27
C THR A 178 -7.82 -17.55 28.30
N SER A 179 -8.49 -16.43 28.61
CA SER A 179 -7.84 -15.12 28.78
C SER A 179 -6.83 -15.04 29.94
N GLU A 180 -6.69 -16.11 30.73
CA GLU A 180 -5.74 -16.20 31.85
C GLU A 180 -4.53 -17.09 31.51
N THR A 181 -4.57 -17.83 30.40
CA THR A 181 -3.44 -18.64 29.94
C THR A 181 -2.56 -17.83 28.98
N PRO A 182 -1.22 -18.01 29.03
CA PRO A 182 -0.33 -17.36 28.08
C PRO A 182 -0.69 -17.75 26.65
N ASP A 183 -0.65 -16.75 25.78
CA ASP A 183 -0.81 -16.96 24.35
C ASP A 183 0.37 -17.76 23.79
N VAL A 184 0.06 -18.72 22.90
CA VAL A 184 1.04 -19.54 22.20
C VAL A 184 0.85 -19.41 20.69
N PRO A 185 1.93 -19.33 19.91
CA PRO A 185 1.81 -19.27 18.45
C PRO A 185 1.31 -20.60 17.90
N ILE A 186 0.31 -20.53 17.02
CA ILE A 186 -0.31 -21.70 16.39
C ILE A 186 -0.16 -21.72 14.86
N ALA A 187 0.01 -20.56 14.24
CA ALA A 187 0.25 -20.42 12.81
C ALA A 187 1.02 -19.13 12.52
N GLU A 188 1.59 -19.04 11.32
CA GLU A 188 2.30 -17.86 10.80
C GLU A 188 1.79 -17.52 9.41
N ALA A 189 1.85 -16.23 9.05
CA ALA A 189 1.59 -15.73 7.70
C ALA A 189 2.71 -14.76 7.26
N ARG A 190 3.03 -14.79 5.97
CA ARG A 190 4.01 -13.90 5.32
C ARG A 190 3.77 -13.84 3.82
N LEU A 191 4.38 -12.90 3.10
CA LEU A 191 4.53 -12.99 1.66
C LEU A 191 5.66 -13.94 1.28
N ASP A 192 5.42 -14.78 0.27
CA ASP A 192 6.50 -15.53 -0.38
C ASP A 192 7.33 -14.55 -1.23
N PRO A 193 8.64 -14.40 -0.98
CA PRO A 193 9.48 -13.42 -1.68
C PRO A 193 9.68 -13.73 -3.17
N ARG A 194 9.26 -14.91 -3.65
CA ARG A 194 9.39 -15.29 -5.06
C ARG A 194 8.11 -15.09 -5.85
N THR A 195 6.96 -15.21 -5.17
CA THR A 195 5.66 -15.15 -5.84
C THR A 195 4.86 -13.93 -5.42
N GLU A 196 5.27 -13.24 -4.35
CA GLU A 196 4.55 -12.10 -3.75
C GLU A 196 3.11 -12.46 -3.38
N LEU A 197 2.89 -13.73 -3.03
CA LEU A 197 1.59 -14.24 -2.60
C LEU A 197 1.66 -14.59 -1.11
N PRO A 198 0.57 -14.39 -0.36
CA PRO A 198 0.52 -14.76 1.04
C PRO A 198 0.66 -16.28 1.19
N VAL A 199 1.45 -16.69 2.17
CA VAL A 199 1.62 -18.08 2.56
C VAL A 199 1.39 -18.20 4.05
N THR A 200 0.50 -19.11 4.43
CA THR A 200 0.23 -19.45 5.83
C THR A 200 0.78 -20.82 6.18
N THR A 201 1.38 -20.93 7.37
CA THR A 201 2.01 -22.16 7.85
C THR A 201 1.57 -22.49 9.27
N ALA A 202 1.19 -23.74 9.51
CA ALA A 202 0.87 -24.23 10.85
C ALA A 202 2.13 -24.48 11.68
N ILE A 203 2.12 -24.11 12.96
CA ILE A 203 3.21 -24.42 13.88
C ILE A 203 3.18 -25.90 14.23
N ALA A 204 4.36 -26.53 14.21
CA ALA A 204 4.49 -27.95 14.50
C ALA A 204 4.15 -28.26 15.98
N GLY A 205 3.34 -29.30 16.21
CA GLY A 205 3.00 -29.76 17.56
C GLY A 205 1.75 -29.11 18.17
N VAL A 206 1.06 -28.22 17.46
CA VAL A 206 -0.23 -27.65 17.88
C VAL A 206 -1.30 -28.76 17.96
N ASP A 207 -2.03 -28.80 19.08
CA ASP A 207 -3.19 -29.66 19.25
C ASP A 207 -4.45 -28.96 18.75
N TRP A 208 -4.75 -29.14 17.46
CA TRP A 208 -5.93 -28.56 16.81
C TRP A 208 -7.26 -29.01 17.41
N SER A 209 -7.29 -30.15 18.13
CA SER A 209 -8.49 -30.58 18.84
C SER A 209 -8.81 -29.68 20.02
N LEU A 210 -7.78 -29.11 20.67
CA LEU A 210 -7.94 -28.12 21.73
C LEU A 210 -8.32 -26.76 21.17
N VAL A 211 -7.69 -26.33 20.07
CA VAL A 211 -8.04 -25.09 19.35
C VAL A 211 -9.50 -25.11 18.88
N GLY A 212 -10.07 -26.29 18.63
CA GLY A 212 -11.48 -26.45 18.30
C GLY A 212 -11.82 -26.14 16.84
N LEU A 213 -10.81 -25.88 16.02
CA LEU A 213 -10.89 -25.74 14.56
C LEU A 213 -9.79 -26.57 13.90
N PRO A 214 -10.03 -27.13 12.70
CA PRO A 214 -9.00 -27.82 11.95
C PRO A 214 -7.98 -26.81 11.41
N ALA A 215 -6.73 -27.28 11.23
CA ALA A 215 -5.61 -26.43 10.85
C ALA A 215 -5.85 -25.66 9.54
N ASP A 216 -6.41 -26.30 8.53
CA ASP A 216 -6.70 -25.69 7.22
C ASP A 216 -7.70 -24.54 7.30
N GLU A 217 -8.70 -24.64 8.19
CA GLU A 217 -9.65 -23.55 8.44
C GLU A 217 -8.97 -22.36 9.13
N VAL A 218 -8.11 -22.62 10.13
CA VAL A 218 -7.34 -21.58 10.81
C VAL A 218 -6.36 -20.89 9.86
N LEU A 219 -5.67 -21.66 9.01
CA LEU A 219 -4.72 -21.12 8.04
C LEU A 219 -5.42 -20.26 6.96
N SER A 220 -6.59 -20.68 6.48
CA SER A 220 -7.39 -19.88 5.55
C SER A 220 -7.95 -18.61 6.20
N TRP A 221 -8.27 -18.68 7.50
CA TRP A 221 -8.71 -17.51 8.26
C TRP A 221 -7.58 -16.50 8.48
N LEU A 222 -6.39 -16.99 8.88
CA LEU A 222 -5.19 -16.17 9.04
C LEU A 222 -4.75 -15.53 7.73
N GLU A 223 -4.86 -16.24 6.61
CA GLU A 223 -4.58 -15.69 5.27
C GLU A 223 -5.48 -14.49 4.98
N GLY A 224 -6.76 -14.54 5.38
CA GLY A 224 -7.69 -13.42 5.25
C GLY A 224 -7.29 -12.20 6.08
N ILE A 225 -6.85 -12.40 7.33
CA ILE A 225 -6.32 -11.32 8.18
C ILE A 225 -5.09 -10.70 7.53
N TYR A 226 -4.15 -11.55 7.11
CA TYR A 226 -2.91 -11.10 6.50
C TYR A 226 -3.16 -10.29 5.23
N LEU A 227 -4.06 -10.77 4.37
CA LEU A 227 -4.46 -10.06 3.16
C LEU A 227 -5.04 -8.69 3.48
N ASN A 228 -6.00 -8.60 4.41
CA ASN A 228 -6.61 -7.32 4.77
C ASN A 228 -5.63 -6.32 5.39
N HIS A 229 -4.64 -6.78 6.17
CA HIS A 229 -3.79 -5.89 6.97
C HIS A 229 -2.43 -5.58 6.30
N HIS A 230 -1.97 -6.41 5.36
CA HIS A 230 -0.61 -6.31 4.81
C HIS A 230 -0.52 -6.34 3.29
N VAL A 231 -1.58 -6.72 2.57
CA VAL A 231 -1.51 -6.91 1.12
C VAL A 231 -2.50 -6.02 0.38
N LEU A 232 -3.73 -5.95 0.87
CA LEU A 232 -4.76 -5.12 0.26
C LEU A 232 -4.54 -3.67 0.69
N PRO A 233 -4.39 -2.73 -0.26
CA PRO A 233 -4.36 -1.33 0.10
C PRO A 233 -5.72 -0.95 0.71
N ASP A 234 -5.68 -0.23 1.82
CA ASP A 234 -6.87 0.38 2.38
C ASP A 234 -7.36 1.54 1.48
N ALA A 235 -8.45 2.19 1.88
CA ALA A 235 -9.00 3.31 1.14
C ALA A 235 -8.01 4.47 1.02
N VAL A 236 -7.22 4.76 2.06
CA VAL A 236 -6.22 5.83 2.08
C VAL A 236 -5.12 5.53 1.06
N GLY A 237 -4.51 4.34 1.12
CA GLY A 237 -3.47 3.91 0.19
C GLY A 237 -3.95 3.88 -1.27
N THR A 238 -5.19 3.43 -1.50
CA THR A 238 -5.81 3.44 -2.83
C THR A 238 -5.98 4.87 -3.36
N LEU A 239 -6.45 5.80 -2.53
CA LEU A 239 -6.62 7.20 -2.90
C LEU A 239 -5.28 7.93 -3.08
N LEU A 240 -4.30 7.65 -2.22
CA LEU A 240 -2.94 8.19 -2.30
C LEU A 240 -2.27 7.79 -3.61
N THR A 241 -2.35 6.50 -3.97
CA THR A 241 -1.83 6.01 -5.25
C THR A 241 -2.49 6.75 -6.42
N ALA A 242 -3.82 6.89 -6.42
CA ALA A 242 -4.53 7.62 -7.46
C ALA A 242 -4.17 9.12 -7.51
N ALA A 243 -3.90 9.74 -6.35
CA ALA A 243 -3.43 11.12 -6.26
C ALA A 243 -2.03 11.26 -6.89
N LEU A 244 -1.09 10.39 -6.53
CA LEU A 244 0.27 10.35 -7.12
C LEU A 244 0.22 10.15 -8.63
N GLU A 245 -0.63 9.22 -9.13
CA GLU A 245 -0.80 8.99 -10.56
C GLU A 245 -1.30 10.24 -11.29
N ARG A 246 -2.30 10.93 -10.72
CA ARG A 246 -2.85 12.18 -11.27
C ARG A 246 -1.83 13.32 -11.23
N MET A 247 -1.07 13.46 -10.14
CA MET A 247 0.00 14.46 -10.01
C MET A 247 1.12 14.20 -11.03
N GLY A 248 1.50 12.94 -11.18
CA GLY A 248 2.52 12.47 -12.13
C GLY A 248 2.08 12.47 -13.59
N GLY A 249 0.78 12.58 -13.87
CA GLY A 249 0.21 12.52 -15.22
C GLY A 249 0.29 11.13 -15.85
N VAL A 250 0.24 10.08 -15.02
CA VAL A 250 0.26 8.67 -15.46
C VAL A 250 -1.09 7.99 -15.25
N ASP A 251 -2.08 8.70 -14.71
CA ASP A 251 -3.45 8.22 -14.57
C ASP A 251 -4.09 7.97 -15.95
N GLY A 252 -4.73 6.81 -16.12
CA GLY A 252 -5.36 6.42 -17.39
C GLY A 252 -4.41 5.86 -18.45
N THR A 253 -3.11 5.72 -18.17
CA THR A 253 -2.33 4.67 -18.85
C THR A 253 -2.82 3.34 -18.28
N ALA A 254 -3.46 2.50 -19.09
CA ALA A 254 -3.90 1.20 -18.60
C ALA A 254 -2.66 0.37 -18.28
N SER A 255 -2.55 -0.12 -17.04
CA SER A 255 -1.74 -1.31 -16.79
C SER A 255 -2.47 -2.43 -17.53
N GLU A 256 -2.00 -2.80 -18.72
CA GLU A 256 -2.39 -4.08 -19.32
C GLU A 256 -1.77 -5.16 -18.43
N GLN A 257 -2.44 -5.45 -17.30
CA GLN A 257 -2.14 -6.60 -16.47
C GLN A 257 -2.38 -7.85 -17.34
N LEU A 258 -1.31 -8.63 -17.54
CA LEU A 258 -1.33 -9.97 -18.14
C LEU A 258 -1.69 -11.02 -17.10
#